data_AF-A0A225WR83-F1
#
_entry.id   AF-A0A225WR83-F1
#
_cell.length_a   1.000
_cell.length_b   1.000
_cell.length_c   1.000
_cell.angle_alpha   90.00
_cell.angle_beta   90.00
_cell.angle_gamma   90.00
#
_symmetry.space_group_name_H-M   'P 1'
#
loop_
_entity.id
_entity.type
_entity.pdbx_description
1 polymer ?
#
loop_
_entity_poly.entity_id
_entity_poly.type
_entity_poly.pdbx_seq_one_letter_code
_entity_poly.pdbx_strand_id
1 'polypeptide(L)'
;MLYPPKLLRPAVIDGVAVRMQENDQARCQLLQEVLSATLDKCMSKFRIKSPATNYIVSQMGASGTEFLLNRPLQRAMFELARTSGSTLPLFVEMTRVQTVEDYRPGKSLTPLVLKKLCNGYRHLDQQLKKTEEGDERVRPPNHGSSSSRINILRKNFRKEQGAWRGLVLVANLIEQWPELVVSSFRVVDKRNEDISTSERMIHALSYSEGESVSDYTD
;
A
#
# COMPACT_ATOMS: atom_id res chain seq x y z
N MET A 1 43.85 -8.85 19.63
CA MET A 1 43.05 -8.53 18.42
C MET A 1 41.94 -7.57 18.83
N LEU A 2 42.03 -6.32 18.40
CA LEU A 2 41.02 -5.27 18.65
C LEU A 2 39.98 -5.33 17.52
N TYR A 3 38.70 -5.45 17.85
CA TYR A 3 37.60 -5.34 16.89
C TYR A 3 37.60 -3.94 16.25
N PRO A 4 37.32 -3.79 14.94
CA PRO A 4 37.19 -2.48 14.34
C PRO A 4 35.97 -1.75 14.92
N PRO A 5 36.06 -0.43 15.14
CA PRO A 5 34.93 0.36 15.64
C PRO A 5 33.77 0.27 14.65
N LYS A 6 32.56 -0.01 15.17
CA LYS A 6 31.31 0.08 14.39
C LYS A 6 31.24 1.49 13.79
N LEU A 7 31.26 1.60 12.46
CA LEU A 7 30.89 2.84 11.78
C LEU A 7 29.45 3.19 12.17
N LEU A 8 29.29 4.07 13.14
CA LEU A 8 28.02 4.70 13.44
C LEU A 8 27.63 5.55 12.23
N ARG A 9 26.43 5.35 11.70
CA ARG A 9 25.90 6.23 10.65
C ARG A 9 25.86 7.66 11.23
N PRO A 10 26.25 8.69 10.46
CA PRO A 10 26.13 10.07 10.91
C PRO A 10 24.69 10.35 11.36
N ALA A 11 24.53 10.84 12.59
CA ALA A 11 23.23 11.31 13.06
C ALA A 11 22.88 12.60 12.31
N VAL A 12 21.67 12.67 11.74
CA VAL A 12 21.14 13.89 11.14
C VAL A 12 20.93 14.89 12.26
N ILE A 13 21.56 16.07 12.18
CA ILE A 13 21.36 17.14 13.16
C ILE A 13 19.91 17.63 13.13
N ASP A 14 19.35 18.02 14.28
CA ASP A 14 17.92 18.35 14.44
C ASP A 14 17.43 19.39 13.41
N GLY A 15 18.23 20.43 13.15
CA GLY A 15 17.88 21.45 12.15
C GLY A 15 17.87 20.96 10.70
N VAL A 16 18.55 19.85 10.38
CA VAL A 16 18.42 19.18 9.08
C VAL A 16 17.18 18.28 9.08
N ALA A 17 16.92 17.56 10.17
CA ALA A 17 15.73 16.71 10.30
C ALA A 17 14.42 17.50 10.17
N VAL A 18 14.33 18.67 10.83
CA VAL A 18 13.17 19.58 10.73
C VAL A 18 12.97 20.04 9.29
N ARG A 19 14.03 20.52 8.61
CA ARG A 19 13.94 20.97 7.21
C ARG A 19 13.56 19.83 6.25
N MET A 20 14.05 18.61 6.50
CA MET A 20 13.65 17.44 5.73
C MET A 20 12.15 17.16 5.90
N GLN A 21 11.64 17.23 7.14
CA GLN A 21 10.22 17.03 7.43
C GLN A 21 9.33 18.12 6.80
N GLU A 22 9.72 19.39 6.88
CA GLU A 22 9.02 20.50 6.24
C GLU A 22 8.97 20.33 4.72
N ASN A 23 10.10 19.98 4.11
CA ASN A 23 10.18 19.72 2.67
C ASN A 23 9.33 18.51 2.26
N ASP A 24 9.34 17.43 3.04
CA ASP A 24 8.50 16.25 2.79
C ASP A 24 7.01 16.61 2.87
N GLN A 25 6.62 17.44 3.85
CA GLN A 25 5.23 17.89 3.99
C GLN A 25 4.81 18.78 2.83
N ALA A 26 5.64 19.75 2.43
CA ALA A 26 5.37 20.63 1.29
C ALA A 26 5.23 19.83 -0.01
N ARG A 27 6.11 18.85 -0.24
CA ARG A 27 6.02 17.94 -1.40
C ARG A 27 4.76 17.09 -1.37
N CYS A 28 4.37 16.57 -0.21
CA CYS A 28 3.13 15.81 -0.06
C CYS A 28 1.89 16.67 -0.38
N GLN A 29 1.84 17.91 0.10
CA GLN A 29 0.74 18.83 -0.20
C GLN A 29 0.66 19.14 -1.70
N LEU A 30 1.78 19.50 -2.32
CA LEU A 30 1.83 19.77 -3.76
C LEU A 30 1.39 18.57 -4.59
N LEU A 31 1.86 17.37 -4.25
CA LEU A 31 1.43 16.14 -4.93
C LEU A 31 -0.08 15.90 -4.79
N GLN A 32 -0.65 16.18 -3.62
CA GLN A 32 -2.08 16.04 -3.38
C GLN A 32 -2.91 17.05 -4.20
N GLU A 33 -2.44 18.28 -4.33
CA GLU A 33 -3.07 19.31 -5.18
C GLU A 33 -3.03 18.92 -6.65
N VAL A 34 -1.86 18.53 -7.16
CA VAL A 34 -1.71 18.11 -8.56
C VAL A 34 -2.53 16.86 -8.85
N LEU A 35 -2.58 15.90 -7.92
CA LEU A 35 -3.40 14.69 -8.06
C LEU A 35 -4.88 15.05 -8.12
N SER A 36 -5.35 15.91 -7.23
CA SER A 36 -6.76 16.34 -7.21
C SER A 36 -7.13 17.01 -8.52
N ALA A 37 -6.32 17.95 -9.01
CA ALA A 37 -6.54 18.62 -10.29
C ALA A 37 -6.51 17.66 -11.49
N THR A 38 -5.59 16.70 -11.49
CA THR A 38 -5.47 15.67 -12.54
C THR A 38 -6.70 14.79 -12.57
N LEU A 39 -7.14 14.31 -11.40
CA LEU A 39 -8.32 13.47 -11.29
C LEU A 39 -9.61 14.21 -11.64
N ASP A 40 -9.77 15.47 -11.22
CA ASP A 40 -10.94 16.27 -11.60
C ASP A 40 -11.02 16.47 -13.11
N LYS A 41 -9.88 16.75 -13.76
CA LYS A 41 -9.82 16.84 -15.22
C LYS A 41 -10.19 15.52 -15.90
N CYS A 42 -9.66 14.39 -15.41
CA CYS A 42 -9.97 13.07 -15.95
C CYS A 42 -11.45 12.68 -15.72
N MET A 43 -11.97 12.88 -14.52
CA MET A 43 -13.36 12.60 -14.18
C MET A 43 -14.31 13.45 -15.02
N SER A 44 -14.01 14.75 -15.20
CA SER A 44 -14.76 15.64 -16.09
C SER A 44 -14.79 15.13 -17.53
N LYS A 45 -13.63 14.71 -18.08
CA LYS A 45 -13.53 14.12 -19.42
C LYS A 45 -14.47 12.92 -19.62
N PHE A 46 -14.61 12.09 -18.60
CA PHE A 46 -15.48 10.90 -18.64
C PHE A 46 -16.88 11.14 -18.03
N ARG A 47 -17.24 12.39 -17.71
CA ARG A 47 -18.52 12.78 -17.08
C ARG A 47 -18.80 12.06 -15.76
N ILE A 48 -17.75 11.77 -15.00
CA ILE A 48 -17.81 11.16 -13.67
C ILE A 48 -17.87 12.27 -12.64
N LYS A 49 -18.72 12.11 -11.62
CA LYS A 49 -18.82 13.06 -10.52
C LYS A 49 -17.61 12.91 -9.59
N SER A 50 -16.93 14.03 -9.29
CA SER A 50 -15.82 14.03 -8.32
C SER A 50 -16.29 13.52 -6.94
N PRO A 51 -15.47 12.72 -6.25
CA PRO A 51 -15.82 12.17 -4.95
C PRO A 51 -15.89 13.26 -3.88
N ALA A 52 -16.74 13.06 -2.87
CA ALA A 52 -16.82 13.97 -1.74
C ALA A 52 -15.50 13.99 -0.95
N THR A 53 -14.98 15.19 -0.66
CA THR A 53 -13.71 15.41 0.04
C THR A 53 -13.81 15.23 1.55
N ASN A 54 -14.99 15.41 2.13
CA ASN A 54 -15.26 15.38 3.57
C ASN A 54 -15.99 14.11 4.05
N TYR A 55 -15.69 12.95 3.44
CA TYR A 55 -16.34 11.70 3.82
C TYR A 55 -15.91 11.20 5.21
N ILE A 56 -16.91 10.91 6.05
CA ILE A 56 -16.73 10.41 7.43
C ILE A 56 -15.78 9.21 7.48
N VAL A 57 -14.86 9.23 8.45
CA VAL A 57 -13.82 8.20 8.62
C VAL A 57 -14.30 7.05 9.50
N SER A 58 -15.16 7.36 10.46
CA SER A 58 -15.69 6.39 11.42
C SER A 58 -17.03 6.86 11.98
N GLN A 59 -17.75 5.94 12.59
CA GLN A 59 -18.99 6.19 13.32
C GLN A 59 -19.01 5.42 14.64
N MET A 60 -19.88 5.82 15.56
CA MET A 60 -20.11 5.07 16.80
C MET A 60 -21.07 3.91 16.52
N GLY A 61 -20.59 2.68 16.67
CA GLY A 61 -21.40 1.46 16.54
C GLY A 61 -21.70 0.83 17.91
N ALA A 62 -22.48 -0.25 17.89
CA ALA A 62 -22.91 -0.96 19.10
C ALA A 62 -21.74 -1.54 19.94
N SER A 63 -20.62 -1.88 19.29
CA SER A 63 -19.43 -2.47 19.92
C SER A 63 -18.24 -1.52 19.98
N GLY A 64 -18.45 -0.23 19.74
CA GLY A 64 -17.39 0.79 19.70
C GLY A 64 -17.22 1.43 18.31
N THR A 65 -16.06 2.04 18.07
CA THR A 65 -15.80 2.81 16.86
C THR A 65 -15.74 1.91 15.63
N GLU A 66 -16.62 2.14 14.68
CA GLU A 66 -16.61 1.46 13.38
C GLU A 66 -15.93 2.34 12.34
N PHE A 67 -14.87 1.84 11.70
CA PHE A 67 -14.17 2.54 10.63
C PHE A 67 -14.85 2.31 9.28
N LEU A 68 -14.97 3.38 8.50
CA LEU A 68 -15.66 3.40 7.22
C LEU A 68 -14.67 3.58 6.08
N LEU A 69 -14.88 2.87 4.98
CA LEU A 69 -14.14 3.08 3.74
C LEU A 69 -14.67 4.32 3.02
N ASN A 70 -13.82 5.00 2.25
CA ASN A 70 -14.28 6.10 1.40
C ASN A 70 -15.04 5.54 0.19
N ARG A 71 -16.34 5.28 0.36
CA ARG A 71 -17.22 4.72 -0.67
C ARG A 71 -17.39 5.66 -1.88
N PRO A 72 -17.55 6.99 -1.72
CA PRO A 72 -17.58 7.90 -2.87
C PRO A 72 -16.31 7.81 -3.71
N LEU A 73 -15.14 7.80 -3.07
CA LEU A 73 -13.86 7.65 -3.78
C LEU A 73 -13.76 6.29 -4.47
N GLN A 74 -14.09 5.19 -3.77
CA GLN A 74 -14.12 3.85 -4.37
C GLN A 74 -14.97 3.82 -5.64
N ARG A 75 -16.17 4.40 -5.59
CA ARG A 75 -17.09 4.42 -6.72
C ARG A 75 -16.54 5.24 -7.90
N ALA A 76 -16.08 6.46 -7.64
CA ALA A 76 -15.54 7.34 -8.68
C ALA A 76 -14.32 6.72 -9.36
N MET A 77 -13.41 6.11 -8.59
CA MET A 77 -12.21 5.45 -9.14
C MET A 77 -12.56 4.19 -9.93
N PHE A 78 -13.53 3.38 -9.46
CA PHE A 78 -14.02 2.23 -10.21
C PHE A 78 -14.69 2.65 -11.52
N GLU A 79 -15.55 3.65 -11.49
CA GLU A 79 -16.21 4.19 -12.69
C GLU A 79 -15.19 4.77 -13.67
N LEU A 80 -14.14 5.44 -13.18
CA LEU A 80 -13.07 5.99 -14.01
C LEU A 80 -12.23 4.89 -14.67
N ALA A 81 -11.82 3.88 -13.90
CA ALA A 81 -11.09 2.73 -14.43
C ALA A 81 -11.86 2.04 -15.56
N ARG A 82 -13.15 1.76 -15.32
CA ARG A 82 -14.01 1.05 -16.25
C ARG A 82 -14.35 1.88 -17.50
N THR A 83 -14.70 3.14 -17.32
CA THR A 83 -15.16 4.01 -18.43
C THR A 83 -14.00 4.47 -19.31
N SER A 84 -12.81 4.67 -18.72
CA SER A 84 -11.62 5.04 -19.50
C SER A 84 -11.05 3.90 -20.32
N GLY A 85 -11.34 2.63 -19.97
CA GLY A 85 -10.73 1.47 -20.58
C GLY A 85 -9.20 1.44 -20.44
N SER A 86 -8.65 2.17 -19.46
CA SER A 86 -7.20 2.29 -19.28
C SER A 86 -6.59 0.95 -18.91
N THR A 87 -5.38 0.69 -19.42
CA THR A 87 -4.52 -0.39 -18.93
C THR A 87 -4.09 -0.10 -17.48
N LEU A 88 -3.68 -1.12 -16.71
CA LEU A 88 -3.24 -0.89 -15.33
C LEU A 88 -2.08 0.12 -15.24
N PRO A 89 -1.04 0.09 -16.09
CA PRO A 89 0.05 1.06 -16.02
C PRO A 89 -0.42 2.50 -16.18
N LEU A 90 -1.23 2.79 -17.20
CA LEU A 90 -1.77 4.14 -17.43
C LEU A 90 -2.66 4.60 -16.28
N PHE A 91 -3.46 3.69 -15.71
CA PHE A 91 -4.29 4.01 -14.56
C PHE A 91 -3.46 4.29 -13.30
N VAL A 92 -2.38 3.53 -13.07
CA VAL A 92 -1.45 3.75 -11.95
C VAL A 92 -0.68 5.07 -12.12
N GLU A 93 -0.17 5.36 -13.31
CA GLU A 93 0.52 6.62 -13.62
C GLU A 93 -0.39 7.83 -13.35
N MET A 94 -1.63 7.79 -13.85
CA MET A 94 -2.63 8.83 -13.60
C MET A 94 -2.91 9.03 -12.10
N THR A 95 -3.15 7.94 -11.38
CA THR A 95 -3.52 8.00 -9.94
C THR A 95 -2.36 8.34 -9.02
N ARG A 96 -1.13 8.25 -9.52
CA ARG A 96 0.08 8.63 -8.78
C ARG A 96 0.68 9.97 -9.23
N VAL A 97 0.13 10.57 -10.30
CA VAL A 97 0.76 11.71 -10.99
C VAL A 97 2.22 11.40 -11.31
N GLN A 98 2.44 10.27 -11.97
CA GLN A 98 3.76 9.82 -12.38
C GLN A 98 3.83 9.74 -13.89
N THR A 99 5.03 9.92 -14.40
CA THR A 99 5.36 9.70 -15.81
C THR A 99 6.38 8.57 -15.88
N VAL A 100 6.64 8.08 -17.11
CA VAL A 100 7.69 7.09 -17.36
C VAL A 100 9.05 7.55 -16.84
N GLU A 101 9.30 8.87 -16.81
CA GLU A 101 10.55 9.48 -16.33
C GLU A 101 10.62 9.64 -14.79
N ASP A 102 9.49 9.54 -14.09
CA ASP A 102 9.38 9.67 -12.62
C ASP A 102 8.59 8.49 -12.02
N TYR A 103 9.00 7.27 -12.38
CA TYR A 103 8.36 6.07 -11.86
C TYR A 103 8.78 5.82 -10.40
N ARG A 104 7.83 5.89 -9.46
CA ARG A 104 8.09 5.68 -8.02
C ARG A 104 7.36 4.42 -7.54
N PRO A 105 8.02 3.24 -7.57
CA PRO A 105 7.39 2.00 -7.15
C PRO A 105 7.00 2.05 -5.67
N GLY A 106 5.77 1.62 -5.34
CA GLY A 106 5.22 1.69 -3.98
C GLY A 106 5.95 0.82 -2.96
N LYS A 107 6.65 -0.22 -3.43
CA LYS A 107 7.63 -0.99 -2.66
C LYS A 107 8.88 -1.10 -3.55
N SER A 108 10.05 -0.74 -3.04
CA SER A 108 11.34 -0.95 -3.73
C SER A 108 11.74 -2.44 -3.67
N LEU A 109 10.83 -3.30 -4.12
CA LEU A 109 11.04 -4.73 -4.34
C LEU A 109 11.49 -4.93 -5.78
N THR A 110 12.51 -4.17 -6.23
CA THR A 110 13.13 -4.52 -7.51
C THR A 110 14.11 -5.66 -7.24
N PRO A 111 14.16 -6.71 -8.09
CA PRO A 111 15.11 -7.80 -7.91
C PRO A 111 16.55 -7.31 -7.77
N LEU A 112 16.91 -6.23 -8.48
CA LEU A 112 18.23 -5.61 -8.39
C LEU A 112 18.51 -4.99 -7.01
N VAL A 113 17.56 -4.23 -6.46
CA VAL A 113 17.70 -3.62 -5.13
C VAL A 113 17.71 -4.69 -4.04
N LEU A 114 16.85 -5.72 -4.16
CA LEU A 114 16.82 -6.85 -3.24
C LEU A 114 18.15 -7.64 -3.26
N LYS A 115 18.68 -7.98 -4.44
CA LYS A 115 20.00 -8.62 -4.57
C LYS A 115 21.10 -7.85 -3.86
N LYS A 116 21.08 -6.52 -3.99
CA LYS A 116 22.10 -5.65 -3.38
C LYS A 116 21.92 -5.52 -1.87
N LEU A 117 20.70 -5.27 -1.40
CA LEU A 117 20.41 -5.01 0.03
C LEU A 117 20.43 -6.28 0.88
N CYS A 118 20.03 -7.41 0.31
CA CYS A 118 19.91 -8.68 1.00
C CYS A 118 21.02 -9.66 0.63
N ASN A 119 22.16 -9.18 0.12
CA ASN A 119 23.30 -10.03 -0.22
C ASN A 119 23.74 -10.88 0.99
N GLY A 120 23.91 -12.19 0.80
CA GLY A 120 24.23 -13.15 1.86
C GLY A 120 23.03 -13.62 2.69
N TYR A 121 21.82 -13.13 2.40
CA TYR A 121 20.60 -13.66 3.02
C TYR A 121 20.28 -15.05 2.45
N ARG A 122 20.17 -16.05 3.33
CA ARG A 122 19.98 -17.48 2.97
C ARG A 122 18.80 -17.72 2.02
N HIS A 123 17.73 -16.93 2.14
CA HIS A 123 16.49 -17.11 1.37
C HIS A 123 16.31 -16.05 0.27
N LEU A 124 17.38 -15.38 -0.14
CA LEU A 124 17.33 -14.34 -1.17
C LEU A 124 16.75 -14.86 -2.49
N ASP A 125 17.17 -16.04 -2.95
CA ASP A 125 16.71 -16.61 -4.22
C ASP A 125 15.19 -16.89 -4.21
N GLN A 126 14.66 -17.37 -3.08
CA GLN A 126 13.21 -17.57 -2.89
C GLN A 126 12.46 -16.23 -2.92
N GLN A 127 13.04 -15.17 -2.36
CA GLN A 127 12.45 -13.83 -2.34
C GLN A 127 12.47 -13.16 -3.73
N LEU A 128 13.52 -13.40 -4.52
CA LEU A 128 13.63 -12.91 -5.89
C LEU A 128 12.65 -13.62 -6.82
N LYS A 129 12.56 -14.95 -6.74
CA LYS A 129 11.62 -15.76 -7.52
C LYS A 129 10.18 -15.26 -7.36
N LYS A 130 9.75 -14.94 -6.14
CA LYS A 130 8.40 -14.38 -5.88
C LYS A 130 8.19 -12.97 -6.39
N THR A 131 9.25 -12.16 -6.40
CA THR A 131 9.20 -10.80 -6.95
C THR A 131 9.02 -10.84 -8.47
N GLU A 132 9.54 -11.87 -9.13
CA GLU A 132 9.46 -12.07 -10.57
C GLU A 132 8.20 -12.83 -11.02
N GLU A 133 7.73 -13.82 -10.24
CA GLU A 133 6.61 -14.68 -10.63
C GLU A 133 5.23 -14.14 -10.24
N GLY A 134 5.13 -13.30 -9.19
CA GLY A 134 3.85 -12.82 -8.66
C GLY A 134 3.00 -13.93 -8.01
N ASP A 135 2.10 -13.55 -7.10
CA ASP A 135 1.15 -14.49 -6.50
C ASP A 135 -0.03 -14.84 -7.45
N GLU A 136 -0.72 -15.91 -7.09
CA GLU A 136 -1.79 -16.61 -7.79
C GLU A 136 -2.90 -15.72 -8.39
N ARG A 137 -3.45 -16.14 -9.55
CA ARG A 137 -4.67 -15.56 -10.14
C ARG A 137 -5.94 -15.90 -9.35
N VAL A 138 -5.91 -17.04 -8.65
CA VAL A 138 -7.01 -17.47 -7.80
C VAL A 138 -6.83 -16.82 -6.44
N ARG A 139 -7.88 -16.16 -5.93
CA ARG A 139 -7.82 -15.48 -4.64
C ARG A 139 -7.60 -16.49 -3.51
N PRO A 140 -6.47 -16.47 -2.79
CA PRO A 140 -6.30 -17.31 -1.62
C PRO A 140 -7.28 -16.87 -0.51
N PRO A 141 -7.72 -17.80 0.37
CA PRO A 141 -8.49 -17.44 1.55
C PRO A 141 -7.74 -16.41 2.40
N ASN A 142 -8.45 -15.42 2.93
CA ASN A 142 -7.85 -14.52 3.92
C ASN A 142 -7.51 -15.30 5.19
N HIS A 143 -6.40 -14.96 5.83
CA HIS A 143 -6.01 -15.54 7.11
C HIS A 143 -7.10 -15.32 8.18
N GLY A 144 -7.29 -16.27 9.11
CA GLY A 144 -8.33 -16.19 10.15
C GLY A 144 -8.29 -14.89 10.97
N SER A 145 -7.09 -14.36 11.24
CA SER A 145 -6.92 -13.07 11.93
C SER A 145 -7.56 -11.91 11.17
N SER A 146 -7.45 -11.88 9.84
CA SER A 146 -8.07 -10.86 8.99
C SER A 146 -9.59 -10.94 9.02
N SER A 147 -10.14 -12.15 8.94
CA SER A 147 -11.59 -12.37 8.98
C SER A 147 -12.20 -11.96 10.33
N SER A 148 -11.50 -12.25 11.44
CA SER A 148 -11.95 -11.89 12.79
C SER A 148 -11.80 -10.39 13.12
N ARG A 149 -10.92 -9.66 12.42
CA ARG A 149 -10.56 -8.25 12.72
C ARG A 149 -10.88 -7.28 11.58
N ILE A 150 -12.05 -7.46 10.96
CA ILE A 150 -12.45 -6.68 9.76
C ILE A 150 -12.48 -5.16 9.99
N ASN A 151 -12.82 -4.70 11.19
CA ASN A 151 -12.86 -3.27 11.51
C ASN A 151 -11.46 -2.63 11.46
N ILE A 152 -10.44 -3.37 11.89
CA ILE A 152 -9.03 -2.96 11.84
C ILE A 152 -8.53 -2.94 10.39
N LEU A 153 -8.95 -3.90 9.56
CA LEU A 153 -8.67 -3.84 8.13
C LEU A 153 -9.29 -2.59 7.50
N ARG A 154 -10.56 -2.27 7.81
CA ARG A 154 -11.21 -1.05 7.31
C ARG A 154 -10.45 0.20 7.75
N LYS A 155 -10.02 0.28 9.01
CA LYS A 155 -9.18 1.39 9.52
C LYS A 155 -7.91 1.56 8.68
N ASN A 156 -7.19 0.47 8.45
CA ASN A 156 -5.94 0.49 7.69
C ASN A 156 -6.18 0.85 6.21
N PHE A 157 -7.15 0.23 5.55
CA PHE A 157 -7.51 0.58 4.17
C PHE A 157 -7.97 2.02 4.05
N ARG A 158 -8.78 2.53 4.99
CA ARG A 158 -9.23 3.92 4.97
C ARG A 158 -8.07 4.91 5.09
N LYS A 159 -7.06 4.58 5.91
CA LYS A 159 -5.82 5.36 6.05
C LYS A 159 -5.03 5.38 4.73
N GLU A 160 -4.87 4.23 4.08
CA GLU A 160 -4.16 4.14 2.79
C GLU A 160 -4.93 4.85 1.66
N GLN A 161 -6.27 4.76 1.64
CA GLN A 161 -7.13 5.55 0.74
C GLN A 161 -6.98 7.04 0.95
N GLY A 162 -7.03 7.49 2.21
CA GLY A 162 -6.92 8.92 2.55
C GLY A 162 -5.56 9.52 2.21
N ALA A 163 -4.52 8.69 2.17
CA ALA A 163 -3.17 9.09 1.82
C ALA A 163 -2.79 8.79 0.36
N TRP A 164 -3.73 8.36 -0.48
CA TRP A 164 -3.49 7.99 -1.88
C TRP A 164 -2.40 6.92 -2.10
N ARG A 165 -2.14 6.11 -1.08
CA ARG A 165 -1.15 5.01 -1.14
C ARG A 165 -1.78 3.68 -1.53
N GLY A 166 -3.11 3.57 -1.41
CA GLY A 166 -3.86 2.40 -1.83
C GLY A 166 -5.26 2.78 -2.29
N LEU A 167 -5.76 2.06 -3.30
CA LEU A 167 -7.14 2.18 -3.78
C LEU A 167 -7.95 0.98 -3.31
N VAL A 168 -9.22 1.23 -2.99
CA VAL A 168 -10.21 0.16 -2.82
C VAL A 168 -11.11 0.23 -4.03
N LEU A 169 -11.15 -0.86 -4.79
CA LEU A 169 -11.89 -0.99 -6.04
C LEU A 169 -12.87 -2.18 -5.96
N VAL A 170 -13.68 -2.35 -7.00
CA VAL A 170 -14.58 -3.52 -7.12
C VAL A 170 -13.82 -4.66 -7.79
N ALA A 171 -14.04 -5.89 -7.30
CA ALA A 171 -13.25 -7.06 -7.67
C ALA A 171 -13.30 -7.41 -9.16
N ASN A 172 -14.38 -7.09 -9.87
CA ASN A 172 -14.52 -7.41 -11.29
C ASN A 172 -13.57 -6.61 -12.21
N LEU A 173 -12.86 -5.58 -11.72
CA LEU A 173 -11.76 -4.98 -12.49
C LEU A 173 -10.61 -5.95 -12.75
N ILE A 174 -10.53 -7.07 -12.03
CA ILE A 174 -9.55 -8.13 -12.33
C ILE A 174 -9.69 -8.69 -13.75
N GLU A 175 -10.89 -8.63 -14.33
CA GLU A 175 -11.13 -9.03 -15.72
C GLU A 175 -10.55 -8.02 -16.72
N GLN A 176 -10.50 -6.73 -16.35
CA GLN A 176 -9.93 -5.65 -17.16
C GLN A 176 -8.41 -5.60 -17.05
N TRP A 177 -7.85 -5.95 -15.89
CA TRP A 177 -6.42 -5.90 -15.60
C TRP A 177 -5.88 -7.29 -15.25
N PRO A 178 -5.67 -8.16 -16.26
CA PRO A 178 -5.15 -9.52 -16.05
C PRO A 178 -3.75 -9.55 -15.44
N GLU A 179 -3.03 -8.43 -15.46
CA GLU A 179 -1.74 -8.20 -14.79
C GLU A 179 -1.85 -8.04 -13.26
N LEU A 180 -3.05 -7.95 -12.68
CA LEU A 180 -3.22 -7.87 -11.23
C LEU A 180 -2.84 -9.20 -10.55
N VAL A 181 -2.00 -9.07 -9.52
CA VAL A 181 -1.64 -10.14 -8.60
C VAL A 181 -2.53 -10.08 -7.37
N VAL A 182 -3.13 -11.21 -6.97
CA VAL A 182 -4.00 -11.29 -5.79
C VAL A 182 -3.24 -11.92 -4.63
N SER A 183 -3.30 -11.31 -3.45
CA SER A 183 -2.63 -11.80 -2.25
C SER A 183 -3.58 -11.76 -1.06
N SER A 184 -3.39 -12.69 -0.12
CA SER A 184 -4.17 -12.72 1.12
C SER A 184 -3.72 -11.62 2.08
N PHE A 185 -4.61 -11.19 2.97
CA PHE A 185 -4.23 -10.30 4.06
C PHE A 185 -4.07 -11.07 5.37
N ARG A 186 -3.08 -10.66 6.17
CA ARG A 186 -2.95 -11.02 7.58
C ARG A 186 -2.93 -9.73 8.42
N VAL A 187 -3.61 -9.76 9.56
CA VAL A 187 -3.49 -8.73 10.59
C VAL A 187 -2.60 -9.26 11.71
N VAL A 188 -1.63 -8.45 12.14
CA VAL A 188 -0.65 -8.77 13.18
C VAL A 188 -0.57 -7.65 14.21
N ASP A 189 -0.49 -8.02 15.48
CA ASP A 189 -0.34 -7.08 16.60
C ASP A 189 1.00 -6.35 16.50
N LYS A 190 1.01 -5.03 16.73
CA LYS A 190 2.28 -4.34 16.94
C LYS A 190 2.76 -4.65 18.36
N ARG A 191 4.01 -5.09 18.46
CA ARG A 191 4.68 -5.26 19.75
C ARG A 191 4.69 -3.92 20.51
N ASN A 192 4.34 -3.94 21.80
CA ASN A 192 4.34 -2.80 22.73
C ASN A 192 3.29 -1.67 22.51
N GLU A 193 2.23 -1.88 21.73
CA GLU A 193 1.12 -0.92 21.64
C GLU A 193 -0.20 -1.61 22.04
N ASP A 194 -1.16 -0.84 22.58
CA ASP A 194 -2.47 -1.36 22.97
C ASP A 194 -3.13 -2.07 21.78
N ILE A 195 -3.53 -3.33 21.98
CA ILE A 195 -4.10 -4.24 20.97
C ILE A 195 -5.31 -3.58 20.30
N SER A 196 -6.00 -2.69 21.02
CA SER A 196 -7.16 -1.94 20.53
C SER A 196 -6.85 -0.89 19.46
N THR A 197 -5.59 -0.44 19.31
CA THR A 197 -5.27 0.77 18.53
C THR A 197 -4.30 0.56 17.38
N SER A 198 -3.48 -0.50 17.40
CA SER A 198 -2.30 -0.51 16.55
C SER A 198 -1.89 -1.90 16.06
N GLU A 199 -2.62 -2.40 15.08
CA GLU A 199 -2.28 -3.64 14.37
C GLU A 199 -1.89 -3.32 12.92
N ARG A 200 -0.87 -4.02 12.40
CA ARG A 200 -0.39 -3.86 11.01
C ARG A 200 -1.13 -4.83 10.11
N MET A 201 -1.67 -4.30 9.02
CA MET A 201 -2.07 -5.11 7.87
C MET A 201 -0.82 -5.50 7.08
N ILE A 202 -0.66 -6.78 6.81
CA ILE A 202 0.44 -7.33 6.02
C ILE A 202 -0.15 -8.09 4.83
N HIS A 203 0.47 -7.94 3.66
CA HIS A 203 0.23 -8.84 2.54
C HIS A 203 0.89 -10.17 2.87
N ALA A 204 0.08 -11.20 3.12
CA ALA A 204 0.59 -12.54 3.29
C ALA A 204 0.83 -13.11 1.89
N LEU A 205 2.05 -12.88 1.41
CA LEU A 205 2.58 -13.60 0.26
C LEU A 205 2.54 -15.09 0.61
N SER A 206 1.89 -15.88 -0.22
CA SER A 206 1.72 -17.32 0.02
C SER A 206 3.10 -17.97 0.10
N TYR A 207 3.39 -18.67 1.20
CA TYR A 207 4.48 -19.64 1.27
C TYR A 207 3.84 -21.01 1.42
N SER A 208 4.41 -22.03 0.78
CA SER A 208 4.14 -23.40 1.18
C SER A 208 4.45 -23.55 2.68
N GLU A 209 3.73 -24.41 3.38
CA GLU A 209 3.97 -24.67 4.80
C GLU A 209 5.45 -25.06 5.03
N GLY A 210 6.15 -24.34 5.91
CA GLY A 210 7.58 -24.55 6.17
C GLY A 210 8.53 -23.79 5.23
N GLU A 211 8.04 -23.04 4.26
CA GLU A 211 8.88 -22.21 3.38
C GLU A 211 8.85 -20.73 3.75
N SER A 212 8.03 -20.33 4.73
CA SER A 212 7.92 -18.92 5.12
C SER A 212 9.17 -18.48 5.86
N VAL A 213 9.70 -17.30 5.52
CA VAL A 213 10.81 -16.69 6.26
C VAL A 213 10.46 -16.55 7.76
N SER A 214 9.18 -16.34 8.07
CA SER A 214 8.69 -16.29 9.45
C SER A 214 8.66 -17.64 10.14
N ASP A 215 8.71 -18.76 9.41
CA ASP A 215 8.78 -20.12 9.97
C ASP A 215 10.19 -20.45 10.49
N TYR A 216 11.20 -19.65 10.12
CA TYR A 216 12.61 -19.83 10.49
C TYR A 216 13.11 -18.82 11.52
N THR A 217 12.22 -18.01 12.08
CA THR A 217 12.53 -17.02 13.11
C THR A 217 11.68 -17.25 14.34
N ASP A 218 12.32 -17.81 15.39
CA ASP A 218 11.84 -17.80 16.78
C ASP A 218 12.05 -16.42 17.45
#